data_AF-X1SI66-F1
#
_entry.id   AF-X1SI66-F1
#
_cell.length_a   1.000
_cell.length_b   1.000
_cell.length_c   1.000
_cell.angle_alpha   90.00
_cell.angle_beta   90.00
_cell.angle_gamma   90.00
#
_symmetry.space_group_name_H-M   'P 1'
#
loop_
_entity.id
_entity.type
_entity.pdbx_description
1 polymer ?
#
loop_
_entity_poly.entity_id
_entity_poly.type
_entity_poly.pdbx_seq_one_letter_code
_entity_poly.pdbx_strand_id
1 'polypeptide(L)'
;MIIEPGSKKLEELVAEFWTLKLGYPFAPPKVKIYSREEYIEETGNDKAVARYSPEKEQLSLLPDIVLHFGSLLHELAHHLQSSHFGSAEFLRTYDKYTEEFGYIDNPYEVEAGEFETKWWPEFEQLLKKKLEDSGIA
;
A
#
# COMPACT_ATOMS: atom_id res chain seq x y z
N MET A 1 16.62 -6.13 -5.67
CA MET A 1 16.84 -4.93 -4.84
C MET A 1 16.01 -5.10 -3.59
N ILE A 2 16.56 -4.77 -2.42
CA ILE A 2 15.90 -4.91 -1.12
C ILE A 2 16.01 -3.56 -0.42
N ILE A 3 14.91 -3.07 0.17
CA ILE A 3 14.95 -1.89 1.03
C ILE A 3 15.11 -2.36 2.47
N GLU A 4 16.18 -1.92 3.12
CA GLU A 4 16.46 -2.27 4.52
C GLU A 4 15.31 -1.86 5.46
N PRO A 5 14.92 -2.72 6.43
CA PRO A 5 14.02 -2.33 7.50
C PRO A 5 14.46 -1.05 8.21
N GLY A 6 13.51 -0.17 8.52
CA GLY A 6 13.79 1.16 9.11
C GLY A 6 14.23 2.24 8.12
N SER A 7 14.40 1.92 6.84
CA SER A 7 14.61 2.92 5.79
C SER A 7 13.37 3.80 5.58
N LYS A 8 13.56 5.13 5.56
CA LYS A 8 12.50 6.11 5.26
C LYS A 8 12.24 6.32 3.76
N LYS A 9 13.06 5.74 2.89
CA LYS A 9 12.98 6.01 1.44
C LYS A 9 11.61 5.68 0.85
N LEU A 10 11.01 4.58 1.31
CA LEU A 10 9.70 4.15 0.82
C LEU A 10 8.56 4.99 1.40
N GLU A 11 8.68 5.40 2.66
CA GLU A 11 7.77 6.35 3.29
C GLU A 11 7.76 7.69 2.54
N GLU A 12 8.95 8.22 2.22
CA GLU A 12 9.11 9.45 1.42
C GLU A 12 8.55 9.30 0.01
N LEU A 13 8.77 8.15 -0.65
CA LEU A 13 8.21 7.86 -1.96
C LEU A 13 6.68 7.86 -1.92
N VAL A 14 6.09 7.15 -0.96
CA VAL A 14 4.64 7.08 -0.80
C VAL A 14 4.06 8.46 -0.49
N ALA A 15 4.67 9.22 0.41
CA ALA A 15 4.22 10.56 0.76
C ALA A 15 4.31 11.54 -0.43
N GLU A 16 5.39 11.46 -1.22
CA GLU A 16 5.56 12.27 -2.43
C GLU A 16 4.52 11.90 -3.48
N PHE A 17 4.34 10.61 -3.75
CA PHE A 17 3.32 10.14 -4.69
C PHE A 17 1.91 10.58 -4.27
N TRP A 18 1.57 10.40 -2.99
CA TRP A 18 0.29 10.81 -2.44
C TRP A 18 0.03 12.31 -2.60
N THR A 19 1.00 13.14 -2.23
CA THR A 19 0.83 14.59 -2.22
C THR A 19 0.89 15.18 -3.63
N LEU A 20 1.86 14.77 -4.44
CA LEU A 20 2.15 15.42 -5.72
C LEU A 20 1.42 14.81 -6.90
N LYS A 21 1.07 13.52 -6.86
CA LYS A 21 0.40 12.82 -7.97
C LYS A 21 -1.09 12.63 -7.71
N LEU A 22 -1.45 12.19 -6.52
CA LEU A 22 -2.84 11.93 -6.20
C LEU A 22 -3.60 13.18 -5.75
N GLY A 23 -2.96 14.03 -4.93
CA GLY A 23 -3.51 15.33 -4.54
C GLY A 23 -4.77 15.26 -3.67
N TYR A 24 -4.97 14.14 -2.97
CA TYR A 24 -6.11 13.98 -2.04
C TYR A 24 -5.93 14.83 -0.78
N PRO A 25 -7.03 15.28 -0.14
CA PRO A 25 -6.97 16.11 1.06
C PRO A 25 -6.60 15.33 2.34
N PHE A 26 -6.44 14.01 2.24
CA PHE A 26 -6.09 13.14 3.37
C PHE A 26 -4.57 13.06 3.56
N ALA A 27 -4.14 12.79 4.79
CA ALA A 27 -2.73 12.48 5.05
C ALA A 27 -2.35 11.15 4.37
N PRO A 28 -1.10 10.98 3.90
CA PRO A 28 -0.62 9.69 3.42
C PRO A 28 -0.57 8.66 4.55
N PRO A 29 -0.55 7.35 4.23
CA PRO A 29 -0.46 6.32 5.26
C PRO A 29 0.94 6.29 5.86
N LYS A 30 1.04 5.81 7.10
CA LYS A 30 2.34 5.43 7.68
C LYS A 30 2.91 4.26 6.89
N VAL A 31 4.21 4.21 6.71
CA VAL A 31 4.89 3.08 6.06
C VAL A 31 5.86 2.45 7.03
N LYS A 32 5.78 1.13 7.19
CA LYS A 32 6.76 0.36 7.97
C LYS A 32 7.24 -0.86 7.20
N ILE A 33 8.56 -1.01 7.17
CA ILE A 33 9.23 -2.15 6.57
C ILE A 33 9.73 -3.03 7.71
N TYR A 34 9.36 -4.31 7.65
CA TYR A 34 9.62 -5.31 8.68
C TYR A 34 10.56 -6.40 8.16
N SER A 35 11.24 -7.09 9.06
CA SER A 35 11.73 -8.44 8.74
C SER A 35 10.56 -9.39 8.45
N ARG A 36 10.83 -10.57 7.90
CA ARG A 36 9.78 -11.52 7.55
C ARG A 36 9.02 -12.01 8.77
N GLU A 37 9.74 -12.29 9.86
CA GLU A 37 9.17 -12.74 11.13
C GLU A 37 8.29 -11.65 11.76
N GLU A 38 8.80 -10.43 11.86
CA GLU A 38 8.05 -9.29 12.40
C GLU A 38 6.83 -8.95 11.55
N TYR A 39 6.91 -9.10 10.22
CA TYR A 39 5.77 -8.89 9.34
C TYR A 39 4.65 -9.88 9.60
N ILE A 40 4.98 -11.17 9.76
CA ILE A 40 3.99 -12.21 10.08
C ILE A 40 3.38 -11.94 11.45
N GLU A 41 4.18 -11.52 12.44
CA GLU A 41 3.67 -11.16 13.78
C GLU A 41 2.73 -9.94 13.72
N GLU A 42 3.12 -8.88 13.01
CA GLU A 42 2.35 -7.64 12.90
C GLU A 42 1.05 -7.81 12.09
N THR A 43 1.07 -8.64 11.05
CA THR A 43 -0.02 -8.73 10.07
C THR A 43 -0.81 -10.02 10.15
N GLY A 44 -0.29 -11.07 10.80
CA GLY A 44 -0.84 -12.43 10.74
C GLY A 44 -0.82 -13.05 9.34
N ASN A 45 -0.02 -12.54 8.39
CA ASN A 45 -0.01 -12.97 7.00
C ASN A 45 1.39 -13.42 6.55
N ASP A 46 1.49 -14.63 6.01
CA ASP A 46 2.73 -15.23 5.49
C ASP A 46 2.71 -15.43 3.97
N LYS A 47 1.78 -14.80 3.25
CA LYS A 47 1.66 -14.94 1.78
C LYS A 47 1.82 -13.63 1.05
N ALA A 48 1.32 -12.54 1.63
CA ALA A 48 1.43 -11.21 1.07
C ALA A 48 2.75 -10.53 1.48
N VAL A 49 3.19 -9.58 0.66
CA VAL A 49 4.38 -8.74 0.89
C VAL A 49 4.04 -7.31 1.30
N ALA A 50 2.77 -6.94 1.21
CA ALA A 50 2.22 -5.68 1.66
C ALA A 50 0.86 -5.93 2.32
N ARG A 51 0.53 -5.13 3.33
CA ARG A 51 -0.80 -5.11 3.94
C ARG A 51 -1.11 -3.75 4.51
N TYR A 52 -2.28 -3.22 4.18
CA TYR A 52 -2.85 -2.06 4.84
C TYR A 52 -3.59 -2.46 6.12
N SER A 53 -3.39 -1.68 7.18
CA SER A 53 -4.15 -1.73 8.41
C SER A 53 -4.99 -0.46 8.55
N PRO A 54 -6.33 -0.55 8.36
CA PRO A 54 -7.22 0.59 8.51
C PRO A 54 -7.15 1.24 9.88
N GLU A 55 -7.07 0.44 10.94
CA GLU A 55 -7.04 0.92 12.33
C GLU A 55 -5.76 1.68 12.68
N LYS A 56 -4.62 1.27 12.09
CA LYS A 56 -3.31 1.92 12.31
C LYS A 56 -3.01 3.01 11.29
N GLU A 57 -3.80 3.09 10.22
CA GLU A 57 -3.55 3.88 9.01
C GLU A 57 -2.13 3.64 8.47
N GLN A 58 -1.76 2.36 8.38
CA GLN A 58 -0.38 1.93 8.15
C GLN A 58 -0.30 0.89 7.05
N LEU A 59 0.69 1.04 6.17
CA LEU A 59 1.18 0.02 5.26
C LEU A 59 2.34 -0.73 5.94
N SER A 60 2.12 -2.01 6.20
CA SER A 60 3.16 -2.95 6.65
C SER A 60 3.70 -3.67 5.43
N LEU A 61 5.02 -3.65 5.23
CA LEU A 61 5.67 -4.09 4.00
C LEU A 61 6.87 -5.01 4.29
N LEU A 62 7.12 -5.95 3.38
CA LEU A 62 8.36 -6.72 3.35
C LEU A 62 9.48 -6.00 2.57
N PRO A 63 10.76 -6.31 2.85
CA PRO A 63 11.90 -5.62 2.25
C PRO A 63 11.99 -5.73 0.72
N ASP A 64 11.41 -6.77 0.14
CA ASP A 64 11.36 -7.07 -1.29
C ASP A 64 10.18 -6.41 -2.03
N ILE A 65 9.39 -5.56 -1.36
CA ILE A 65 8.22 -4.86 -1.92
C ILE A 65 8.51 -4.08 -3.21
N VAL A 66 9.76 -3.67 -3.44
CA VAL A 66 10.19 -3.02 -4.69
C VAL A 66 10.06 -3.91 -5.92
N LEU A 67 9.97 -5.23 -5.75
CA LEU A 67 9.67 -6.20 -6.80
C LEU A 67 8.16 -6.41 -6.99
N HIS A 68 7.35 -5.87 -6.08
CA HIS A 68 5.91 -6.10 -5.94
C HIS A 68 5.15 -4.78 -5.72
N PHE A 69 5.58 -3.70 -6.39
CA PHE A 69 5.02 -2.37 -6.17
C PHE A 69 3.54 -2.25 -6.60
N GLY A 70 3.03 -3.17 -7.42
CA GLY A 70 1.59 -3.37 -7.61
C GLY A 70 0.84 -3.57 -6.31
N SER A 71 1.31 -4.50 -5.48
CA SER A 71 0.75 -4.74 -4.15
C SER A 71 0.83 -3.49 -3.27
N LEU A 72 1.88 -2.68 -3.40
CA LEU A 72 1.96 -1.41 -2.68
C LEU A 72 0.87 -0.41 -3.12
N LEU A 73 0.64 -0.28 -4.43
CA LEU A 73 -0.42 0.58 -4.97
C LEU A 73 -1.83 0.09 -4.62
N HIS A 74 -2.03 -1.23 -4.63
CA HIS A 74 -3.29 -1.86 -4.21
C HIS A 74 -3.62 -1.51 -2.76
N GLU A 75 -2.66 -1.69 -1.84
CA GLU A 75 -2.86 -1.36 -0.44
C GLU A 75 -2.99 0.17 -0.20
N LEU A 76 -2.37 0.99 -1.06
CA LEU A 76 -2.60 2.45 -1.06
C LEU A 76 -4.04 2.81 -1.44
N ALA A 77 -4.67 2.05 -2.34
CA ALA A 77 -6.07 2.24 -2.68
C ALA A 77 -6.98 1.92 -1.48
N HIS A 78 -6.70 0.86 -0.73
CA HIS A 78 -7.42 0.57 0.51
C HIS A 78 -7.26 1.66 1.57
N HIS A 79 -6.08 2.28 1.63
CA HIS A 79 -5.91 3.47 2.47
C HIS A 79 -6.83 4.60 2.02
N LEU A 80 -6.88 4.91 0.72
CA LEU A 80 -7.75 5.95 0.19
C LEU A 80 -9.23 5.68 0.48
N GLN A 81 -9.69 4.46 0.22
CA GLN A 81 -11.06 4.01 0.50
C GLN A 81 -11.38 4.17 2.00
N SER A 82 -10.50 3.70 2.87
CA SER A 82 -10.63 3.85 4.32
C SER A 82 -10.64 5.32 4.75
N SER A 83 -9.81 6.19 4.15
CA SER A 83 -9.80 7.63 4.44
C SER A 83 -11.10 8.33 4.05
N HIS A 84 -11.82 7.85 3.03
CA HIS A 84 -13.10 8.41 2.62
C HIS A 84 -14.25 8.06 3.58
N PHE A 85 -14.29 6.83 4.09
CA PHE A 85 -15.42 6.33 4.88
C PHE A 85 -15.15 6.25 6.39
N GLY A 86 -13.88 6.30 6.78
CA GLY A 86 -13.40 5.95 8.12
C GLY A 86 -13.19 4.44 8.26
N SER A 87 -12.18 4.07 9.05
CA SER A 87 -11.71 2.68 9.18
C SER A 87 -12.79 1.67 9.57
N ALA A 88 -13.66 2.02 10.53
CA ALA A 88 -14.73 1.14 10.99
C ALA A 88 -15.80 0.90 9.91
N GLU A 89 -16.16 1.93 9.15
CA GLU A 89 -17.14 1.82 8.06
C GLU A 89 -16.57 1.03 6.88
N PHE A 90 -15.31 1.30 6.54
CA PHE A 90 -14.58 0.57 5.51
C PHE A 90 -14.53 -0.92 5.83
N LEU A 91 -14.08 -1.31 7.03
CA LEU A 91 -14.00 -2.72 7.44
C LEU A 91 -15.36 -3.41 7.40
N ARG A 92 -16.40 -2.77 7.98
CA ARG A 92 -17.75 -3.35 7.98
C ARG A 92 -18.28 -3.57 6.55
N THR A 93 -18.05 -2.61 5.67
CA THR A 93 -18.54 -2.68 4.29
C THR A 93 -17.72 -3.67 3.47
N TYR A 94 -16.42 -3.72 3.70
CA TYR A 94 -15.52 -4.68 3.07
C TYR A 94 -15.90 -6.12 3.43
N ASP A 95 -16.17 -6.41 4.70
CA ASP A 95 -16.60 -7.74 5.15
C ASP A 95 -17.94 -8.11 4.51
N LYS A 96 -18.91 -7.19 4.53
CA LYS A 96 -20.20 -7.40 3.88
C LYS A 96 -20.05 -7.72 2.39
N TYR A 97 -19.23 -6.96 1.66
CA TYR A 97 -19.02 -7.19 0.23
C TYR A 97 -18.24 -8.47 -0.04
N THR A 98 -17.31 -8.85 0.83
CA THR A 98 -16.62 -10.13 0.73
C THR A 98 -17.59 -11.30 0.93
N GLU A 99 -18.55 -11.19 1.85
CA GLU A 99 -19.60 -12.18 2.03
C GLU A 99 -20.57 -12.25 0.85
N GLU A 100 -20.94 -11.10 0.28
CA GLU A 100 -21.94 -10.99 -0.78
C GLU A 100 -21.40 -11.39 -2.16
N PHE A 101 -20.18 -10.98 -2.49
CA PHE A 101 -19.58 -11.12 -3.82
C PHE A 101 -18.37 -12.04 -3.85
N GLY A 102 -17.81 -12.40 -2.69
CA GLY A 102 -16.51 -13.06 -2.59
C GLY A 102 -15.36 -12.04 -2.64
N TYR A 103 -14.15 -12.52 -2.34
CA TYR A 103 -12.95 -11.66 -2.31
C TYR A 103 -12.63 -11.03 -3.67
N ILE A 104 -12.61 -11.85 -4.74
CA ILE A 104 -12.20 -11.40 -6.08
C ILE A 104 -13.13 -10.31 -6.63
N ASP A 105 -14.44 -10.47 -6.40
CA ASP A 105 -15.46 -9.55 -6.92
C ASP A 105 -15.90 -8.51 -5.87
N ASN A 106 -15.17 -8.39 -4.74
CA ASN A 106 -15.42 -7.34 -3.77
C ASN A 106 -15.18 -5.97 -4.45
N PRO A 107 -16.16 -5.05 -4.46
CA PRO A 107 -16.01 -3.74 -5.09
C PRO A 107 -14.76 -2.96 -4.66
N TYR A 108 -14.32 -3.11 -3.41
CA TYR A 108 -13.09 -2.46 -2.94
C TYR A 108 -11.82 -3.10 -3.52
N GLU A 109 -11.80 -4.41 -3.75
CA GLU A 109 -10.68 -5.12 -4.40
C GLU A 109 -10.63 -4.79 -5.89
N VAL A 110 -11.79 -4.72 -6.55
CA VAL A 110 -11.90 -4.31 -7.96
C VAL A 110 -11.40 -2.89 -8.15
N GLU A 111 -11.88 -1.94 -7.34
CA GLU A 111 -11.45 -0.55 -7.39
C GLU A 111 -9.94 -0.41 -7.07
N ALA A 112 -9.42 -1.20 -6.13
CA ALA A 112 -8.00 -1.21 -5.81
C ALA A 112 -7.14 -1.69 -6.99
N GLY A 113 -7.58 -2.71 -7.73
CA GLY A 113 -6.93 -3.18 -8.95
C GLY A 113 -6.99 -2.16 -10.11
N GLU A 114 -8.10 -1.43 -10.24
CA GLU A 114 -8.21 -0.32 -11.19
C GLU A 114 -7.26 0.83 -10.83
N PHE A 115 -7.17 1.17 -9.54
CA PHE A 115 -6.25 2.17 -9.02
C PHE A 115 -4.79 1.76 -9.27
N GLU A 116 -4.43 0.51 -8.97
CA GLU A 116 -3.12 -0.05 -9.26
C GLU A 116 -2.77 0.13 -10.75
N THR A 117 -3.62 -0.37 -11.64
CA THR A 117 -3.39 -0.34 -13.09
C THR A 117 -3.22 1.09 -13.61
N LYS A 118 -4.07 2.01 -13.12
CA LYS A 118 -4.05 3.41 -13.53
C LYS A 118 -2.74 4.11 -13.16
N TRP A 119 -2.23 3.86 -11.97
CA TRP A 119 -1.13 4.63 -11.38
C TRP A 119 0.23 3.92 -11.44
N TRP A 120 0.24 2.66 -11.85
CA TRP A 120 1.44 1.86 -12.01
C TRP A 120 2.56 2.57 -12.79
N PRO A 121 2.31 3.13 -14.00
CA PRO A 121 3.40 3.71 -14.79
C PRO A 121 4.07 4.91 -14.09
N GLU A 122 3.29 5.80 -13.50
CA GLU A 122 3.77 7.00 -12.80
C GLU A 122 4.50 6.65 -11.51
N PHE A 123 3.98 5.69 -10.75
CA PHE A 123 4.61 5.22 -9.52
C PHE A 123 5.94 4.54 -9.81
N GLU A 124 5.99 3.69 -10.83
CA GLU A 124 7.21 3.00 -11.25
C GLU A 124 8.30 4.00 -11.68
N GLN A 125 7.95 5.03 -12.46
CA GLN A 125 8.88 6.07 -12.84
C GLN A 125 9.41 6.86 -11.64
N LEU A 126 8.54 7.17 -10.67
CA LEU A 126 8.94 7.87 -9.46
C LEU A 126 9.89 7.02 -8.60
N LEU A 127 9.59 5.72 -8.46
CA LEU A 127 10.45 4.76 -7.77
C LEU A 127 11.83 4.69 -8.45
N LYS A 128 11.87 4.45 -9.77
CA LYS A 128 13.12 4.39 -10.54
C LYS A 128 13.97 5.64 -10.32
N LYS A 129 13.36 6.82 -10.45
CA LYS A 129 14.06 8.08 -10.23
C LYS A 129 14.64 8.19 -8.82
N LYS A 130 13.90 7.84 -7.76
CA LYS A 130 14.41 7.89 -6.38
C LYS A 130 15.57 6.92 -6.13
N LEU A 131 15.57 5.78 -6.80
CA LEU A 131 16.63 4.79 -6.70
C LEU A 131 17.90 5.27 -7.42
N GLU A 132 17.75 5.83 -8.62
CA GLU A 132 18.83 6.48 -9.37
C GLU A 132 19.45 7.64 -8.57
N ASP A 133 18.62 8.53 -8.02
CA ASP A 133 19.05 9.65 -7.17
C ASP A 133 19.76 9.17 -5.89
N SER A 134 19.48 7.93 -5.46
CA SER A 134 20.13 7.28 -4.32
C SER A 134 21.46 6.58 -4.68
N GLY A 135 21.89 6.60 -5.95
CA GLY A 135 23.06 5.86 -6.42
C GLY A 135 22.87 4.34 -6.46
N ILE A 136 21.62 3.87 -6.43
CA ILE A 136 21.25 2.46 -6.54
C ILE A 136 20.72 2.27 -7.95
N ALA A 137 21.63 1.96 -8.88
CA ALA A 137 21.33 1.68 -10.29
C ALA A 137 21.24 0.17 -10.56
#